data_AF-A0A0U3BJ31-F1
#
_entry.id   AF-A0A0U3BJ31-F1
#
_cell.length_a   1.000
_cell.length_b   1.000
_cell.length_c   1.000
_cell.angle_alpha   90.00
_cell.angle_beta   90.00
_cell.angle_gamma   90.00
#
_symmetry.space_group_name_H-M   'P 1'
#
loop_
_entity.id
_entity.type
_entity.pdbx_description
1 polymer ?
#
loop_
_entity_poly.entity_id
_entity_poly.type
_entity_poly.pdbx_seq_one_letter_code
_entity_poly.pdbx_strand_id
1 'polypeptide(L)'
;SLVHERLHYLFQTFCNSSHPMAMMLAAVGSLSAFYPDLLNFKDADYELTAIRMIAKIPTIATMSYKYSIGQPFIYPDNSLDFTENFLHMMFAMPCTKYKVNPIIKNALNKIFILHADHEQNA
;
A
#
# COMPACT_ATOMS: atom_id res chain seq x y z
N SER A 1 -3.71 1.19 6.00
CA SER A 1 -5.10 1.68 6.17
C SER A 1 -5.96 1.19 5.03
N LEU A 2 -7.29 1.18 5.20
CA LEU A 2 -8.22 0.77 4.14
C LEU A 2 -8.12 1.72 2.94
N VAL A 3 -8.24 1.15 1.74
CA VAL A 3 -8.44 1.89 0.48
C VAL A 3 -9.93 1.85 0.13
N HIS A 4 -10.37 2.75 -0.74
CA HIS A 4 -11.75 2.72 -1.22
C HIS A 4 -11.97 1.43 -2.04
N GLU A 5 -13.03 0.66 -1.77
CA GLU A 5 -13.28 -0.66 -2.39
C GLU A 5 -13.24 -0.65 -3.92
N ARG A 6 -13.71 0.43 -4.55
CA ARG A 6 -13.61 0.61 -6.01
C ARG A 6 -12.20 0.50 -6.57
N LEU A 7 -11.16 0.73 -5.77
CA LEU A 7 -9.77 0.53 -6.17
C LEU A 7 -9.48 -0.96 -6.47
N HIS A 8 -10.22 -1.90 -5.86
CA HIS A 8 -10.09 -3.33 -6.16
C HIS A 8 -10.48 -3.63 -7.62
N TYR A 9 -11.51 -2.97 -8.13
CA TYR A 9 -11.92 -3.10 -9.52
C TYR A 9 -10.90 -2.51 -10.49
N LEU A 10 -10.22 -1.41 -10.11
CA LEU A 10 -9.12 -0.88 -10.92
C LEU A 10 -8.03 -1.93 -11.11
N PHE A 11 -7.65 -2.66 -10.06
CA PHE A 11 -6.63 -3.70 -10.17
C PHE A 11 -7.02 -4.83 -11.14
N GLN A 12 -8.31 -5.19 -11.21
CA GLN A 12 -8.83 -6.21 -12.13
C GLN A 12 -8.76 -5.80 -13.61
N THR A 13 -8.49 -4.53 -13.90
CA THR A 13 -8.32 -4.06 -15.29
C THR A 13 -6.93 -4.33 -15.86
N PHE A 14 -5.94 -4.60 -14.99
CA PHE A 14 -4.57 -4.89 -15.44
C PHE A 14 -4.42 -6.32 -15.92
N CYS A 15 -3.47 -6.55 -16.83
CA CYS A 15 -3.10 -7.89 -17.24
C CYS A 15 -2.41 -8.62 -16.07
N ASN A 16 -2.58 -9.95 -15.99
CA ASN A 16 -1.92 -10.77 -14.96
C ASN A 16 -0.37 -10.66 -15.01
N SER A 17 0.19 -10.35 -16.18
CA SER A 17 1.62 -10.15 -16.39
C SER A 17 2.10 -8.70 -16.18
N SER A 18 1.23 -7.79 -15.77
CA SER A 18 1.59 -6.39 -15.53
C SER A 18 2.61 -6.28 -14.40
N HIS A 19 3.66 -5.48 -14.61
CA HIS A 19 4.70 -5.27 -13.61
C HIS A 19 4.12 -4.56 -12.36
N PRO A 20 4.44 -5.00 -11.12
CA PRO A 20 3.88 -4.42 -9.89
C PRO A 20 4.03 -2.90 -9.78
N MET A 21 5.16 -2.37 -10.22
CA MET A 21 5.41 -0.92 -10.24
C MET A 21 4.44 -0.16 -11.16
N ALA A 22 4.09 -0.71 -12.32
CA ALA A 22 3.15 -0.06 -13.24
C ALA A 22 1.73 -0.01 -12.64
N MET A 23 1.30 -1.10 -12.01
CA MET A 23 0.00 -1.16 -11.32
C MET A 23 -0.03 -0.18 -10.13
N MET A 24 1.05 -0.11 -9.36
CA MET A 24 1.17 0.79 -8.22
C MET A 24 1.11 2.26 -8.67
N LEU A 25 1.83 2.65 -9.73
CA LEU A 25 1.80 4.01 -10.27
C LEU A 25 0.38 4.42 -10.68
N ALA A 26 -0.31 3.57 -11.43
CA ALA A 26 -1.68 3.83 -11.87
C ALA A 26 -2.66 3.91 -10.68
N ALA A 27 -2.55 3.01 -9.70
CA ALA A 27 -3.38 3.01 -8.51
C ALA A 27 -3.17 4.27 -7.65
N VAL A 28 -1.92 4.68 -7.42
CA VAL A 28 -1.61 5.93 -6.69
C VAL A 28 -2.13 7.15 -7.45
N GLY A 29 -1.91 7.22 -8.77
CA GLY A 29 -2.44 8.31 -9.60
C GLY A 29 -3.97 8.42 -9.54
N SER A 30 -4.66 7.26 -9.49
CA SER A 30 -6.13 7.22 -9.38
C SER A 30 -6.68 7.79 -8.07
N LEU A 31 -5.87 7.87 -7.00
CA LEU A 31 -6.32 8.44 -5.71
C LEU A 31 -6.81 9.88 -5.84
N SER A 32 -6.26 10.65 -6.78
CA SER A 32 -6.74 12.02 -7.07
C SER A 32 -8.22 12.07 -7.43
N ALA A 33 -8.75 11.04 -8.11
CA ALA A 33 -10.18 10.94 -8.45
C ALA A 33 -11.06 10.53 -7.26
N PHE A 34 -10.49 9.88 -6.23
CA PHE A 34 -11.20 9.48 -5.02
C PHE A 34 -11.25 10.58 -3.96
N TYR A 35 -10.36 11.57 -4.03
CA TYR A 35 -10.27 12.66 -3.06
C TYR A 35 -10.21 14.03 -3.77
N PRO A 36 -11.25 14.42 -4.53
CA PRO A 36 -11.26 15.67 -5.29
C PRO A 36 -11.14 16.92 -4.39
N ASP A 37 -11.66 16.84 -3.17
CA ASP A 37 -11.64 17.95 -2.20
C ASP A 37 -10.22 18.37 -1.79
N LEU A 38 -9.24 17.45 -1.89
CA LEU A 38 -7.84 17.73 -1.56
C LEU A 38 -7.10 18.50 -2.67
N LEU A 39 -7.72 18.70 -3.83
CA LEU A 39 -7.12 19.42 -4.96
C LEU A 39 -7.20 20.95 -4.79
N ASN A 40 -8.02 21.44 -3.87
CA ASN A 40 -8.14 22.88 -3.57
C ASN A 40 -7.02 23.34 -2.63
N PHE A 41 -5.89 23.78 -3.19
CA PHE A 41 -4.70 24.21 -2.44
C PHE A 41 -4.94 25.27 -1.34
N LYS A 42 -6.01 26.06 -1.42
CA LYS A 42 -6.30 27.11 -0.43
C LYS A 42 -6.88 26.58 0.88
N ASP A 43 -7.65 25.50 0.80
CA ASP A 43 -8.41 24.93 1.92
C ASP A 43 -8.01 23.47 2.20
N ALA A 44 -7.02 22.95 1.48
CA ALA A 44 -6.58 21.57 1.58
C ALA A 44 -5.88 21.32 2.92
N ASP A 45 -6.32 20.26 3.60
CA ASP A 45 -5.63 19.71 4.74
C ASP A 45 -4.43 18.87 4.27
N TYR A 46 -3.27 19.53 4.19
CA TYR A 46 -2.01 18.90 3.76
C TYR A 46 -1.55 17.79 4.72
N GLU A 47 -1.81 17.94 6.02
CA GLU A 47 -1.42 16.95 7.02
C GLU A 47 -2.24 15.67 6.84
N LEU A 48 -3.56 15.80 6.71
CA LEU A 48 -4.44 14.67 6.42
C LEU A 48 -4.09 14.00 5.09
N THR A 49 -3.70 14.78 4.08
CA THR A 49 -3.27 14.25 2.78
C THR A 49 -1.99 13.43 2.91
N ALA A 50 -0.98 13.94 3.63
CA ALA A 50 0.26 13.22 3.89
C ALA A 50 0.01 11.93 4.68
N ILE A 51 -0.80 11.99 5.73
CA ILE A 51 -1.20 10.81 6.53
C ILE A 51 -1.89 9.77 5.65
N ARG A 52 -2.83 10.18 4.78
CA ARG A 52 -3.52 9.28 3.85
C ARG A 52 -2.53 8.60 2.89
N MET A 53 -1.56 9.34 2.36
CA MET A 53 -0.55 8.78 1.46
C MET A 53 0.32 7.74 2.18
N ILE A 54 0.93 8.10 3.31
CA ILE A 54 1.75 7.19 4.13
C ILE A 54 0.96 5.94 4.52
N ALA A 55 -0.31 6.11 4.88
CA ALA A 55 -1.14 5.01 5.36
C ALA A 55 -1.70 4.11 4.24
N LYS A 56 -1.77 4.55 2.98
CA LYS A 56 -2.39 3.81 1.86
C LYS A 56 -1.37 3.20 0.90
N ILE A 57 -0.18 3.81 0.76
CA ILE A 57 0.90 3.28 -0.08
C ILE A 57 1.24 1.82 0.24
N PRO A 58 1.39 1.41 1.52
CA PRO A 58 1.68 0.02 1.87
C PRO A 58 0.59 -0.94 1.38
N THR A 59 -0.69 -0.58 1.59
CA THR A 59 -1.84 -1.37 1.14
C THR A 59 -1.80 -1.53 -0.39
N ILE A 60 -1.62 -0.45 -1.14
CA ILE A 60 -1.55 -0.49 -2.61
C ILE A 60 -0.37 -1.34 -3.09
N ALA A 61 0.81 -1.19 -2.48
CA ALA A 61 1.98 -1.98 -2.83
C ALA A 61 1.74 -3.49 -2.61
N THR A 62 1.13 -3.87 -1.49
CA THR A 62 0.78 -5.28 -1.22
C THR A 62 -0.27 -5.82 -2.19
N MET A 63 -1.24 -5.01 -2.59
CA MET A 63 -2.23 -5.39 -3.61
C MET A 63 -1.56 -5.63 -4.96
N SER A 64 -0.64 -4.75 -5.39
CA SER A 64 0.15 -4.95 -6.62
C SER A 64 0.93 -6.26 -6.59
N TYR A 65 1.55 -6.60 -5.46
CA TYR A 65 2.24 -7.88 -5.29
C TYR A 65 1.26 -9.07 -5.39
N LYS A 66 0.19 -9.06 -4.59
CA LYS A 66 -0.82 -10.13 -4.57
C LYS A 66 -1.44 -10.37 -5.94
N TYR A 67 -1.75 -9.30 -6.67
CA TYR A 67 -2.26 -9.39 -8.04
C TYR A 67 -1.25 -10.07 -8.97
N SER A 68 0.02 -9.67 -8.92
CA SER A 68 1.07 -10.22 -9.79
C SER A 68 1.31 -11.73 -9.61
N ILE A 69 0.93 -12.29 -8.45
CA ILE A 69 1.05 -13.73 -8.16
C ILE A 69 -0.31 -14.46 -8.15
N GLY A 70 -1.39 -13.79 -8.57
CA GLY A 70 -2.74 -14.38 -8.64
C GLY A 70 -3.35 -14.75 -7.28
N GLN A 71 -2.95 -14.07 -6.21
CA GLN A 71 -3.46 -14.31 -4.86
C GLN A 71 -4.52 -13.27 -4.45
N PRO A 72 -5.45 -13.62 -3.53
CA PRO A 72 -6.42 -12.66 -3.02
C PRO A 72 -5.74 -11.53 -2.24
N PHE A 73 -6.36 -10.35 -2.28
CA PHE A 73 -5.95 -9.23 -1.45
C PHE A 73 -6.23 -9.50 0.02
N ILE A 74 -5.32 -9.04 0.87
CA ILE A 74 -5.41 -9.16 2.32
C ILE A 74 -5.65 -7.77 2.87
N TYR A 75 -6.70 -7.63 3.68
CA TYR A 75 -7.02 -6.36 4.32
C TYR A 75 -6.01 -6.04 5.44
N PRO A 76 -5.80 -4.73 5.72
CA PRO A 76 -4.99 -4.32 6.86
C PRO A 76 -5.63 -4.74 8.19
N ASP A 77 -4.80 -5.17 9.13
CA ASP A 77 -5.19 -5.50 10.50
C ASP A 77 -4.73 -4.38 11.45
N ASN A 78 -5.67 -3.77 12.18
CA ASN A 78 -5.40 -2.67 13.11
C ASN A 78 -4.70 -3.12 14.39
N SER A 79 -4.65 -4.43 14.68
CA SER A 79 -3.94 -4.98 15.84
C SER A 79 -2.43 -5.12 15.61
N LEU A 80 -1.98 -4.99 14.35
CA LEU A 80 -0.58 -5.11 13.95
C LEU A 80 0.08 -3.74 13.80
N ASP A 81 1.39 -3.67 14.04
CA ASP A 81 2.14 -2.46 13.73
C ASP A 81 2.36 -2.26 12.22
N PHE A 82 2.94 -1.12 11.83
CA PHE A 82 3.11 -0.75 10.42
C PHE A 82 3.81 -1.82 9.59
N THR A 83 4.93 -2.35 10.09
CA THR A 83 5.77 -3.31 9.36
C THR A 83 5.18 -4.72 9.41
N GLU A 84 4.62 -5.12 10.55
CA GLU A 84 3.90 -6.39 10.71
C GLU A 84 2.70 -6.46 9.80
N ASN A 85 1.90 -5.38 9.74
CA ASN A 85 0.74 -5.30 8.88
C ASN A 85 1.14 -5.37 7.40
N PHE A 86 2.22 -4.70 6.99
CA PHE A 86 2.73 -4.82 5.63
C PHE A 86 3.15 -6.26 5.28
N LEU A 87 3.90 -6.93 6.15
CA LEU A 87 4.28 -8.33 5.95
C LEU A 87 3.07 -9.27 5.92
N HIS A 88 2.10 -9.03 6.81
CA HIS A 88 0.84 -9.76 6.83
C HIS A 88 0.10 -9.61 5.49
N MET A 89 -0.07 -8.38 5.01
CA MET A 89 -0.76 -8.14 3.74
C MET A 89 -0.02 -8.72 2.53
N MET A 90 1.32 -8.75 2.55
CA MET A 90 2.13 -9.37 1.49
C MET A 90 1.98 -10.90 1.46
N PHE A 91 2.07 -11.58 2.61
CA PHE A 91 2.34 -13.02 2.65
C PHE A 91 1.24 -13.88 3.26
N ALA A 92 0.26 -13.29 3.94
CA ALA A 92 -0.86 -14.06 4.47
C ALA A 92 -1.70 -14.66 3.33
N MET A 93 -2.30 -15.81 3.61
CA MET A 93 -3.25 -16.48 2.74
C MET A 93 -4.50 -16.83 3.55
N PRO A 94 -5.71 -16.81 2.96
CA PRO A 94 -6.92 -17.19 3.68
C PRO A 94 -6.89 -18.61 4.24
N CYS A 95 -6.13 -19.50 3.60
CA CYS A 95 -6.06 -20.91 3.96
C CYS A 95 -5.23 -21.21 5.21
N THR A 96 -4.36 -20.29 5.65
CA THR A 96 -3.41 -20.53 6.75
C THR A 96 -3.15 -19.28 7.56
N LYS A 97 -3.16 -19.41 8.89
CA LYS A 97 -2.78 -18.30 9.77
C LYS A 97 -1.32 -17.92 9.55
N TYR A 98 -1.09 -16.69 9.12
CA TYR A 98 0.25 -16.14 8.95
C TYR A 98 0.76 -15.56 10.27
N LYS A 99 1.95 -16.00 10.68
CA LYS A 99 2.64 -15.46 11.86
C LYS A 99 3.88 -14.71 11.39
N VAL A 100 3.93 -13.42 11.70
CA VAL A 100 5.06 -12.57 11.34
C VAL A 100 6.30 -13.02 12.13
N ASN A 101 7.41 -13.23 11.43
CA ASN A 101 8.69 -13.51 12.08
C ASN A 101 9.30 -12.19 12.60
N PRO A 102 9.59 -12.08 13.92
CA PRO A 102 10.11 -10.84 14.49
C PRO A 102 11.46 -10.41 13.92
N ILE A 103 12.30 -11.35 13.45
CA ILE A 103 13.59 -11.04 12.82
C ILE A 103 13.35 -10.35 11.46
N ILE A 104 12.44 -10.90 10.65
CA ILE A 104 12.11 -10.37 9.32
C ILE A 104 11.43 -9.00 9.47
N LYS A 105 10.49 -8.87 10.42
CA LYS A 105 9.88 -7.58 10.78
C LYS A 105 10.94 -6.53 11.09
N ASN A 106 11.86 -6.83 12.01
CA ASN A 106 12.88 -5.86 12.42
C ASN A 106 13.84 -5.50 11.28
N ALA A 107 14.17 -6.45 10.40
CA ALA A 107 14.96 -6.19 9.21
C ALA A 107 14.23 -5.26 8.25
N LEU A 108 12.95 -5.52 7.96
CA LEU A 108 12.16 -4.69 7.06
C LEU A 108 11.92 -3.28 7.63
N ASN A 109 11.70 -3.15 8.94
CA ASN A 109 11.55 -1.85 9.58
C ASN A 109 12.82 -0.99 9.38
N LYS A 110 14.00 -1.60 9.50
CA LYS A 110 15.27 -0.91 9.20
C LYS A 110 15.36 -0.52 7.73
N ILE A 111 14.94 -1.38 6.80
CA ILE A 111 14.90 -1.03 5.37
C ILE A 111 14.03 0.20 5.14
N PHE A 112 12.82 0.25 5.70
CA PHE A 112 11.95 1.42 5.55
C PHE A 112 12.57 2.69 6.12
N ILE A 113 13.17 2.62 7.32
CA ILE A 113 13.84 3.77 7.93
C ILE A 113 15.01 4.26 7.05
N LEU A 114 15.82 3.34 6.52
CA LEU A 114 16.96 3.68 5.68
C LEU A 114 16.58 4.26 4.32
N HIS A 115 15.36 4.00 3.83
CA HIS A 115 14.86 4.54 2.56
C HIS A 115 13.78 5.61 2.77
N ALA A 116 13.63 6.12 3.99
CA ALA A 116 12.55 7.05 4.32
C ALA A 116 12.72 8.39 3.60
N ASP A 117 13.96 8.85 3.43
CA ASP A 117 14.28 10.06 2.70
C ASP A 117 15.72 9.98 2.14
N HIS A 118 15.97 10.71 1.06
CA HIS A 118 17.28 10.81 0.44
C HIS A 118 17.52 12.24 -0.10
N GLU A 119 17.04 13.24 0.64
CA GLU A 119 17.16 14.67 0.34
C GLU A 119 16.74 15.01 -1.11
N GLN A 120 17.54 15.80 -1.84
CA GLN A 120 17.25 16.22 -3.20
C GLN A 120 17.62 15.10 -4.20
N ASN A 121 16.69 14.18 -4.41
CA ASN A 121 16.76 13.14 -5.43
C ASN A 121 16.09 13.57 -6.76
N ALA A 122 16.15 12.70 -7.77
CA ALA A 122 15.82 12.99 -9.18
C ALA A 122 14.32 12.98 -9.52
#